data_AF-A0AA93HNL1-F1
#
_entry.id   AF-A0AA93HNL1-F1
#
_cell.length_a   1.000
_cell.length_b   1.000
_cell.length_c   1.000
_cell.angle_alpha   90.00
_cell.angle_beta   90.00
_cell.angle_gamma   90.00
#
_symmetry.space_group_name_H-M   'P 1'
#
loop_
_entity.id
_entity.type
_entity.pdbx_description
1 polymer ?
#
loop_
_entity_poly.entity_id
_entity_poly.type
_entity_poly.pdbx_seq_one_letter_code
_entity_poly.pdbx_strand_id
1 'polypeptide(L)' 'MGTTTVGALIGGAIDSMSGDDGAADGAIIGAVTANVLKLVVPVVVTYAVGWAVLRGAEQLREQLFQREKTA' A
#
# COMPACT_ATOMS: atom_id res chain seq x y z
N MET A 1 -25.61 5.27 -0.50
CA MET A 1 -25.23 5.31 0.93
C MET A 1 -24.10 4.33 1.31
N GLY A 2 -23.30 3.81 0.35
CA GLY A 2 -22.21 2.86 0.67
C GLY A 2 -20.81 3.47 0.76
N THR A 3 -20.57 4.59 0.07
CA THR A 3 -19.28 5.30 0.07
C THR A 3 -19.04 6.07 1.38
N THR A 4 -20.10 6.54 2.03
CA THR A 4 -20.05 7.30 3.28
C THR A 4 -19.64 6.43 4.48
N THR A 5 -20.00 5.15 4.50
CA THR A 5 -19.68 4.22 5.61
C THR A 5 -18.21 3.80 5.58
N VAL A 6 -17.66 3.51 4.40
CA VAL A 6 -16.24 3.17 4.24
C VAL A 6 -15.36 4.40 4.47
N GLY A 7 -15.79 5.57 4.00
CA GLY A 7 -15.12 6.84 4.28
C GLY A 7 -15.12 7.20 5.77
N ALA A 8 -16.23 6.96 6.48
CA ALA A 8 -16.32 7.19 7.92
C ALA A 8 -15.48 6.18 8.74
N LEU A 9 -15.38 4.92 8.31
CA LEU A 9 -14.53 3.92 8.95
C LEU A 9 -13.04 4.23 8.77
N ILE A 10 -12.62 4.54 7.55
CA ILE A 10 -11.24 4.91 7.25
C ILE A 10 -10.88 6.25 7.90
N GLY A 11 -11.80 7.22 7.86
CA GLY A 11 -11.65 8.52 8.51
C GLY A 11 -11.55 8.42 10.03
N GLY A 12 -12.40 7.61 10.68
CA GLY A 12 -12.35 7.37 12.12
C GLY A 12 -11.11 6.59 12.57
N ALA A 13 -10.58 5.70 11.72
CA ALA A 13 -9.32 5.02 12.01
C ALA A 13 -8.11 5.98 11.97
N ILE A 14 -8.09 6.93 11.03
CA ILE A 14 -7.04 7.96 10.93
C ILE A 14 -7.13 8.96 12.10
N ASP A 15 -8.35 9.36 12.47
CA ASP A 15 -8.62 10.26 13.62
C ASP A 15 -8.11 9.66 14.95
N SER A 16 -8.21 8.34 15.12
CA SER A 16 -7.71 7.65 16.32
C SER A 16 -6.17 7.59 16.44
N MET A 17 -5.43 7.89 15.38
CA MET A 17 -3.96 7.92 15.39
C MET A 17 -3.38 9.33 15.61
N SER A 18 -4.18 10.38 15.43
CA SER A 18 -3.74 11.76 15.58
C SER A 18 -4.45 12.38 16.77
N GLY A 19 -3.94 12.08 17.97
CA GLY A 19 -4.43 12.68 19.20
C GLY A 19 -4.29 14.20 19.15
N ASP A 20 -5.44 14.86 19.32
CA ASP A 20 -5.62 16.27 19.69
C ASP A 20 -5.35 17.30 18.58
N ASP A 21 -6.40 17.67 17.83
CA ASP A 21 -6.72 19.02 17.37
C ASP A 21 -7.99 18.99 16.49
N GLY A 22 -9.17 19.18 17.11
CA GLY A 22 -10.46 19.46 16.45
C GLY A 22 -10.99 18.46 15.40
N ALA A 23 -12.12 17.80 15.68
CA ALA A 23 -12.80 16.86 14.76
C ALA A 23 -13.08 17.40 13.33
N ALA A 24 -13.13 18.73 13.15
CA ALA A 24 -13.27 19.36 11.84
C ALA A 24 -11.96 19.32 11.02
N ASP A 25 -10.80 19.46 11.66
CA ASP A 25 -9.50 19.42 10.98
C ASP A 25 -9.10 17.98 10.65
N GLY A 26 -9.42 17.04 11.55
CA GLY A 26 -9.29 15.59 11.31
C GLY A 26 -10.11 15.11 10.09
N ALA A 27 -11.30 15.65 9.86
CA ALA A 27 -12.11 15.30 8.70
C ALA A 27 -11.51 15.80 7.37
N ILE A 28 -10.92 17.00 7.36
CA ILE A 28 -10.28 17.59 6.16
C ILE A 28 -8.97 16.85 5.86
N ILE A 29 -8.12 16.66 6.87
CA ILE A 29 -6.87 15.91 6.73
C ILE A 29 -7.16 14.46 6.36
N GLY A 30 -8.19 13.84 6.94
CA GLY A 30 -8.65 12.50 6.60
C GLY A 30 -9.13 12.39 5.16
N ALA A 31 -9.88 13.38 4.66
CA ALA A 31 -10.34 13.40 3.27
C ALA A 31 -9.18 13.57 2.27
N VAL A 32 -8.20 14.44 2.57
CA VAL A 32 -7.01 14.62 1.73
C VAL A 32 -6.17 13.34 1.74
N THR A 33 -5.88 12.81 2.93
CA THR A 33 -5.11 11.57 3.13
C THR A 33 -5.75 10.39 2.40
N ALA A 34 -7.07 10.23 2.47
CA ALA A 34 -7.78 9.17 1.77
C ALA A 34 -7.68 9.31 0.24
N ASN A 35 -7.66 10.53 -0.30
CA ASN A 35 -7.47 10.75 -1.74
C ASN A 35 -6.02 10.52 -2.18
N VAL A 36 -5.04 10.89 -1.34
CA VAL A 36 -3.62 10.59 -1.59
C VAL A 36 -3.36 9.09 -1.54
N LEU A 37 -3.91 8.38 -0.54
CA LEU A 37 -3.79 6.92 -0.41
C LEU A 37 -4.34 6.18 -1.63
N LYS A 38 -5.43 6.65 -2.24
CA LYS A 38 -5.96 6.07 -3.49
C LYS A 38 -4.97 6.14 -4.65
N LEU A 39 -4.05 7.09 -4.65
CA LEU A 39 -2.99 7.20 -5.66
C LEU A 39 -1.72 6.46 -5.24
N VAL A 40 -1.32 6.59 -3.97
CA VAL A 40 -0.07 6.02 -3.46
C VAL A 40 -0.15 4.49 -3.37
N VAL A 41 -1.28 3.93 -2.91
CA VAL A 41 -1.43 2.48 -2.73
C VAL A 41 -1.22 1.72 -4.05
N PRO A 42 -1.89 2.07 -5.17
CA PRO A 42 -1.64 1.40 -6.45
C PRO A 42 -0.20 1.53 -6.96
N VAL A 43 0.44 2.68 -6.76
CA VAL A 43 1.84 2.90 -7.18
C VAL A 43 2.79 1.99 -6.39
N VAL A 44 2.64 1.93 -5.07
CA VAL A 44 3.44 1.07 -4.20
C VAL A 44 3.22 -0.40 -4.55
N VAL A 45 1.97 -0.81 -4.78
CA VAL A 45 1.66 -2.19 -5.20
C VAL A 45 2.30 -2.51 -6.54
N THR A 46 2.23 -1.61 -7.52
CA THR A 46 2.83 -1.81 -8.85
C THR A 46 4.35 -1.98 -8.74
N TYR A 47 5.00 -1.13 -7.96
CA TYR A 47 6.44 -1.24 -7.71
C TYR A 47 6.80 -2.55 -7.00
N ALA A 48 6.06 -2.92 -5.95
CA ALA A 48 6.28 -4.14 -5.20
C ALA A 48 6.13 -5.39 -6.07
N VAL A 49 5.13 -5.43 -6.95
CA VAL A 49 4.93 -6.52 -7.91
C VAL A 49 6.12 -6.59 -8.88
N GLY A 50 6.53 -5.47 -9.47
CA GLY A 50 7.69 -5.44 -10.38
C GLY A 50 8.97 -5.91 -9.71
N TRP A 51 9.23 -5.46 -8.48
CA TRP A 51 10.36 -5.91 -7.68
C TRP A 51 10.30 -7.41 -7.37
N ALA A 52 9.12 -7.91 -6.98
CA ALA A 52 8.94 -9.33 -6.67
C ALA A 52 9.20 -10.23 -7.89
N VAL A 53 8.77 -9.80 -9.08
CA VAL A 53 9.05 -10.51 -10.34
C VAL A 53 10.55 -10.58 -10.62
N LEU A 54 11.26 -9.46 -10.51
CA LEU A 54 12.71 -9.43 -10.72
C LEU A 54 13.45 -10.34 -9.73
N ARG A 55 13.05 -10.31 -8.46
CA ARG A 55 13.63 -11.16 -7.42
C ARG A 55 13.32 -12.65 -7.65
N GLY A 56 12.12 -12.98 -8.11
CA GLY A 56 11.75 -14.34 -8.49
C GLY A 56 12.57 -14.85 -9.67
N ALA A 57 12.79 -13.99 -10.69
CA ALA A 57 13.62 -14.33 -11.84
C ALA A 57 15.09 -14.57 -11.44
N GLU A 58 15.62 -13.78 -10.52
CA GLU A 58 16.98 -13.95 -10.00
C GLU A 58 17.15 -15.28 -9.24
N GLN A 59 16.18 -15.65 -8.41
CA GLN A 59 16.17 -16.92 -7.70
C GLN A 59 16.06 -18.13 -8.64
N LEU A 60 15.25 -18.02 -9.69
CA LEU A 60 15.11 -19.10 -10.69
C LEU A 60 16.39 -19.27 -11.51
N ARG A 61 17.03 -18.16 -11.89
CA ARG A 61 18.32 -18.16 -12.58
C ARG A 61 19.37 -18.89 -11.75
N GLU A 62 19.49 -18.57 -10.47
CA GLU A 62 20.47 -19.22 -9.58
C GLU A 62 20.26 -20.75 -9.53
N GLN A 63 19.01 -21.20 -9.39
CA GLN A 63 18.71 -22.64 -9.37
C GLN A 63 19.07 -23.38 -10.67
N LEU A 64 18.87 -22.74 -11.83
CA LEU A 64 19.21 -23.33 -13.13
C LEU A 64 20.73 -23.43 -13.32
N PHE A 65 21.47 -22.38 -13.00
CA PHE A 65 22.94 -22.39 -13.13
C PHE A 65 23.60 -23.38 -12.15
N GLN A 66 23.01 -23.60 -10.97
CA GLN A 66 23.49 -24.63 -10.04
C GLN A 66 23.23 -26.05 -10.57
N ARG A 67 22.11 -26.28 -11.28
CA ARG A 67 21.85 -27.58 -11.93
C ARG A 67 22.80 -27.89 -13.08
N GLU A 68 23.12 -26.91 -13.94
CA GLU A 68 24.07 -27.13 -15.04
C GLU A 68 25.48 -27.47 -14.55
N LYS A 69 25.94 -26.88 -13.44
CA LYS A 69 27.26 -27.19 -12.88
C LYS A 69 27.39 -28.58 -12.26
N THR A 70 26.28 -29.28 -12.03
CA THR A 70 26.25 -30.58 -11.35
C THR A 70 25.95 -31.74 -12.31
N ALA A 71 25.68 -31.45 -13.60
CA ALA A 71 25.49 -32.44 -14.67
C ALA A 71 26.80 -32.64 -15.45
#